data_AF-A0A5F8H070-F1
#
_entry.id   AF-A0A5F8H070-F1
#
_cell.length_a   1.000
_cell.length_b   1.000
_cell.length_c   1.000
_cell.angle_alpha   90.00
_cell.angle_beta   90.00
_cell.angle_gamma   90.00
#
_symmetry.space_group_name_H-M   'P 1'
#
loop_
_entity.id
_entity.type
_entity.pdbx_description
1 polymer ?
#
loop_
_entity_poly.entity_id
_entity_poly.type
_entity_poly.pdbx_seq_one_letter_code
_entity_poly.pdbx_strand_id
1 'polypeptide(L)' 'MVLNLYLDLLNPSCRSIYIFARRNQITFEMIPVDLMKAEHCSEDFVKINPFMKVPVLTDESFILRER' A
#
# COMPACT_ATOMS: atom_id res chain seq x y z
N MET A 1 -0.31 -9.83 14.23
CA MET A 1 -1.41 -9.12 13.54
C MET A 1 -1.03 -7.66 13.36
N VAL A 2 -0.37 -7.34 12.24
CA VAL A 2 -0.02 -5.96 11.88
C VAL A 2 -0.50 -5.75 10.45
N LEU A 3 -1.36 -4.76 10.28
CA LEU A 3 -1.84 -4.32 8.98
C LEU A 3 -0.72 -3.55 8.27
N ASN A 4 -0.35 -3.95 7.06
CA ASN A 4 0.64 -3.20 6.26
C ASN A 4 -0.07 -2.45 5.13
N LEU A 5 0.28 -1.18 4.96
CA LEU A 5 -0.21 -0.34 3.88
C LEU A 5 0.96 0.09 2.98
N TYR A 6 1.00 -0.42 1.76
CA TYR A 6 1.96 -0.02 0.73
C TYR A 6 1.44 1.22 0.02
N LEU A 7 2.07 2.37 0.26
CA LEU A 7 1.53 3.68 -0.08
C LEU A 7 2.59 4.60 -0.70
N ASP A 8 2.15 5.41 -1.67
CA ASP A 8 2.84 6.62 -2.11
C ASP A 8 1.97 7.83 -1.74
N LEU A 9 2.40 8.68 -0.80
CA LEU A 9 1.57 9.80 -0.33
C LEU A 9 1.44 10.96 -1.34
N LEU A 10 2.13 10.94 -2.48
CA LEU A 10 1.83 11.85 -3.60
C LEU A 10 0.54 11.41 -4.32
N ASN A 11 0.25 10.11 -4.33
CA ASN A 11 -0.97 9.57 -4.93
C ASN A 11 -2.22 9.90 -4.08
N PRO A 12 -3.26 10.56 -4.64
CA PRO A 12 -4.49 10.89 -3.92
C PRO A 12 -5.18 9.68 -3.27
N SER A 13 -5.22 8.53 -3.95
CA SER A 13 -5.86 7.31 -3.44
C SER A 13 -5.09 6.71 -2.27
N CYS A 14 -3.76 6.83 -2.25
CA CYS A 14 -2.98 6.39 -1.10
C CYS A 14 -3.20 7.32 0.12
N ARG A 15 -3.29 8.63 -0.11
CA ARG A 15 -3.59 9.60 0.95
C ARG A 15 -4.96 9.38 1.58
N SER A 16 -5.99 9.09 0.78
CA SER A 16 -7.33 8.83 1.33
C SER A 16 -7.33 7.63 2.27
N ILE A 17 -6.65 6.53 1.90
CA ILE A 17 -6.50 5.34 2.75
C ILE A 17 -5.68 5.66 4.02
N TYR A 18 -4.56 6.39 3.89
CA TYR A 18 -3.76 6.80 5.04
C TYR A 18 -4.58 7.65 6.03
N ILE A 19 -5.30 8.67 5.54
CA ILE A 19 -6.14 9.55 6.36
C ILE A 19 -7.27 8.74 7.01
N PHE A 20 -7.92 7.85 6.26
CA PHE A 20 -8.98 6.99 6.78
C PHE A 20 -8.45 6.13 7.95
N ALA A 21 -7.32 5.45 7.76
CA ALA A 21 -6.75 4.59 8.78
C ALA A 21 -6.34 5.39 10.03
N ARG A 22 -5.68 6.53 9.85
CA ARG A 22 -5.29 7.43 10.95
C ARG A 22 -6.49 8.01 11.69
N ARG A 23 -7.53 8.42 10.97
CA ARG A 23 -8.74 9.03 11.56
C ARG A 23 -9.53 8.03 12.39
N ASN A 24 -9.57 6.77 11.96
CA ASN A 24 -10.26 5.69 12.65
C ASN A 24 -9.36 4.96 13.68
N GLN A 25 -8.15 5.48 13.95
CA GLN A 25 -7.20 4.88 14.91
C GLN A 25 -6.88 3.42 14.60
N ILE A 26 -6.89 3.05 13.32
CA ILE A 26 -6.47 1.73 12.88
C ILE A 26 -4.96 1.67 13.03
N THR A 27 -4.45 0.65 13.73
CA THR A 27 -3.02 0.40 13.85
C THR A 27 -2.50 -0.23 12.56
N PHE A 28 -1.54 0.40 11.91
CA PHE A 28 -0.91 -0.13 10.70
C PHE A 28 0.56 0.28 10.62
N GLU A 29 1.34 -0.50 9.88
CA GLU A 29 2.65 -0.14 9.41
C GLU A 29 2.53 0.43 7.99
N MET A 30 3.13 1.60 7.77
CA MET A 30 3.19 2.21 6.44
C MET A 30 4.47 1.75 5.75
N ILE A 31 4.32 1.11 4.60
CA ILE A 31 5.43 0.72 3.72
C ILE A 31 5.46 1.72 2.56
N PRO A 32 6.43 2.65 2.52
CA PRO A 32 6.53 3.60 1.43
C PRO A 32 6.88 2.88 0.12
N VAL A 33 6.25 3.28 -0.98
CA VAL A 33 6.58 2.84 -2.33
C VAL A 33 6.82 4.08 -3.18
N ASP A 34 8.06 4.29 -3.61
CA ASP A 34 8.44 5.45 -4.42
C ASP A 34 8.05 5.21 -5.89
N LEU A 35 6.95 5.85 -6.33
CA LEU A 35 6.51 5.74 -7.72
C LEU A 35 7.45 6.46 -8.69
N MET A 36 8.17 7.49 -8.25
CA MET A 36 9.12 8.23 -9.08
C MET A 36 10.36 7.38 -9.43
N LYS A 37 10.73 6.45 -8.53
CA LYS A 37 11.78 5.45 -8.76
C LYS A 37 11.26 4.13 -9.36
N ALA A 38 9.97 4.07 -9.70
CA ALA A 38 9.32 2.87 -10.21
C ALA A 38 9.43 1.64 -9.28
N GLU A 39 9.42 1.83 -7.96
CA GLU A 39 9.51 0.72 -6.99
C GLU A 39 8.33 -0.26 -7.11
N HIS A 40 7.17 0.23 -7.56
CA HIS A 40 5.98 -0.57 -7.87
C HIS A 40 6.18 -1.54 -9.07
N CYS A 41 7.24 -1.35 -9.86
CA CYS A 41 7.61 -2.25 -10.96
C CYS A 41 8.71 -3.25 -10.54
N SER A 42 9.24 -3.15 -9.32
CA SER A 42 10.26 -4.08 -8.82
C SER A 42 9.69 -5.50 -8.73
N GLU A 43 10.55 -6.51 -8.93
CA GLU A 43 10.13 -7.91 -8.82
C GLU A 43 9.52 -8.23 -7.47
N ASP A 44 10.03 -7.62 -6.40
CA ASP A 44 9.52 -7.82 -5.04
C ASP A 44 8.13 -7.20 -4.86
N PHE A 45 7.86 -6.03 -5.43
CA PHE A 45 6.52 -5.47 -5.40
C PHE A 45 5.55 -6.23 -6.31
N VAL A 46 5.98 -6.71 -7.48
CA VAL A 46 5.15 -7.49 -8.41
C VAL A 46 4.66 -8.80 -7.77
N LYS A 47 5.46 -9.45 -6.94
CA LYS A 47 5.03 -10.61 -6.13
C LYS A 47 3.87 -10.24 -5.19
N ILE A 48 3.89 -9.01 -4.66
CA ILE A 48 2.87 -8.48 -3.73
C ILE A 48 1.65 -7.94 -4.47
N ASN A 49 1.80 -7.36 -5.65
CA ASN A 49 0.71 -6.91 -6.50
C ASN A 49 1.12 -6.96 -7.98
N PRO A 50 0.64 -7.96 -8.75
CA PRO A 50 1.01 -8.11 -10.16
C PRO A 50 0.49 -6.98 -11.05
N PHE A 51 -0.43 -6.15 -10.55
CA PHE A 51 -0.91 -4.98 -11.28
C PHE A 51 0.04 -3.78 -11.23
N MET A 52 1.12 -3.85 -10.44
CA MET A 52 2.10 -2.76 -10.30
C MET A 52 1.44 -1.43 -9.91
N LYS A 53 0.44 -1.49 -9.02
CA LYS A 53 -0.32 -0.32 -8.55
C LYS A 53 -0.27 -0.22 -7.04
N VAL A 54 -0.40 1.01 -6.56
CA VAL A 54 -0.67 1.36 -5.16
C VAL A 54 -2.03 2.06 -5.07
N PRO A 55 -2.74 2.02 -3.92
CA PRO A 55 -2.36 1.37 -2.65
C PRO A 55 -2.50 -0.17 -2.68
N VAL A 56 -1.77 -0.85 -1.79
CA VAL A 56 -1.98 -2.28 -1.48
C VAL A 56 -2.05 -2.45 0.04
N LEU A 57 -2.97 -3.29 0.50
CA LEU A 57 -3.13 -3.61 1.91
C LEU A 57 -2.81 -5.10 2.11
N THR A 58 -2.00 -5.42 3.11
CA THR A 58 -1.75 -6.81 3.52
C THR A 58 -2.06 -7.00 5.00
N ASP A 59 -2.75 -8.10 5.30
CA ASP A 59 -3.06 -8.55 6.66
C ASP A 59 -2.86 -10.06 6.72
N GLU A 60 -1.74 -10.48 7.28
CA GLU A 60 -1.30 -11.88 7.35
C GLU A 60 -1.28 -12.56 5.96
N SER A 61 -2.17 -13.51 5.71
CA SER A 61 -2.31 -14.21 4.42
C SER A 61 -3.21 -13.50 3.42
N PHE A 62 -3.89 -12.42 3.84
CA PHE A 62 -4.81 -11.68 3.00
C PHE A 62 -4.12 -10.48 2.34
N ILE A 63 -4.34 -10.32 1.04
CA ILE A 63 -3.82 -9.20 0.26
C ILE A 63 -4.98 -8.58 -0.52
N LEU A 64 -5.27 -7.30 -0.24
CA LEU A 64 -6.26 -6.52 -0.95
C LEU A 64 -5.59 -5.65 -2.02
N ARG A 65 -6.02 -5.83 -3.27
CA ARG A 65 -5.52 -5.14 -4.46
C ARG A 65 -6.72 -4.68 -5.28
N GLU A 66 -6.72 -3.43 -5.72
CA GLU A 66 -7.69 -2.92 -6.70
C GLU A 66 -7.15 -3.10 -8.12
N ARG A 67 -8.05 -3.39 -9.07
CA ARG A 67 -7.70 -3.74 -10.47
C ARG A 67 -7.39 -2.52 -11.33
#